data_AF-A0A2L2SYU4-F1
#
_entry.id   AF-A0A2L2SYU4-F1
#
_cell.length_a   1.000
_cell.length_b   1.000
_cell.length_c   1.000
_cell.angle_alpha   90.00
_cell.angle_beta   90.00
_cell.angle_gamma   90.00
#
_symmetry.space_group_name_H-M   'P 1'
#
loop_
_entity.id
_entity.type
_entity.pdbx_description
1 polymer ?
#
loop_
_entity_poly.entity_id
_entity_poly.type
_entity_poly.pdbx_seq_one_letter_code
_entity_poly.pdbx_strand_id
1 'polypeptide(L)'
;MHTAEDLASLTAEEFASNIKAIILEFRSRLDDPKQRQSPENVEIQNLLVSRAAEPAVVTDITPILTSIPTKDDRVTETLQQTLFWNILVKMSFEQLQSYRSIFKAVNAQDTGVPDRRGSHLRNMKLLKCFTLNPQSIWVPETDCDPIGGRTLSERVHTAEQMRPYMREMYFWFHDRNDHLPYEDCQKRLARFPETAIAVAADIIDEMAMDKAHLWGNIEYLVTIVNFVSSYIPVGEIWMLMRKSVEFLARVLREAVKEGIDVVVNEDCLNDCEWLSELDEWEKDDSEEEEREEEE
;
A
#
# COMPACT_ATOMS: atom_id res chain seq x y z
N MET A 1 -33.97 -1.54 1.66
CA MET A 1 -32.54 -1.40 1.92
C MET A 1 -32.26 -2.09 3.24
N HIS A 2 -31.42 -3.12 3.25
CA HIS A 2 -31.17 -3.95 4.42
C HIS A 2 -30.25 -3.23 5.42
N THR A 3 -30.65 -3.11 6.67
CA THR A 3 -29.76 -2.70 7.76
C THR A 3 -28.81 -3.83 8.15
N ALA A 4 -27.79 -3.56 8.97
CA ALA A 4 -26.95 -4.60 9.53
C ALA A 4 -27.76 -5.60 10.37
N GLU A 5 -28.76 -5.12 11.13
CA GLU A 5 -29.67 -5.95 11.92
C GLU A 5 -30.51 -6.89 11.03
N ASP A 6 -31.05 -6.37 9.92
CA ASP A 6 -31.83 -7.19 8.97
C ASP A 6 -30.98 -8.34 8.44
N LEU A 7 -29.75 -8.05 8.00
CA LEU A 7 -28.82 -9.06 7.45
C LEU A 7 -28.35 -10.06 8.50
N ALA A 8 -28.18 -9.62 9.75
CA ALA A 8 -27.76 -10.48 10.86
C ALA A 8 -28.87 -11.48 11.26
N SER A 9 -30.13 -11.12 11.02
CA SER A 9 -31.28 -11.98 11.34
C SER A 9 -31.49 -13.15 10.35
N LEU A 10 -30.88 -13.08 9.16
CA LEU A 10 -31.03 -14.11 8.12
C LEU A 10 -30.27 -15.39 8.49
N THR A 11 -30.87 -16.55 8.21
CA THR A 11 -30.15 -17.83 8.25
C THR A 11 -29.03 -17.87 7.20
N ALA A 12 -28.14 -18.88 7.26
CA ALA A 12 -27.06 -19.04 6.29
C ALA A 12 -27.61 -19.22 4.86
N GLU A 13 -28.66 -20.01 4.73
CA GLU A 13 -29.30 -20.33 3.46
C GLU A 13 -30.07 -19.14 2.88
N GLU A 14 -30.79 -18.38 3.71
CA GLU A 14 -31.49 -17.16 3.29
C GLU A 14 -30.50 -16.07 2.87
N PHE A 15 -29.41 -15.91 3.62
CA PHE A 15 -28.37 -14.94 3.30
C PHE A 15 -27.66 -15.30 1.99
N ALA A 16 -27.26 -16.57 1.83
CA ALA A 16 -26.64 -17.08 0.60
C ALA A 16 -27.53 -16.87 -0.63
N SER A 17 -28.81 -17.29 -0.54
CA SER A 17 -29.77 -17.18 -1.65
C SER A 17 -29.99 -15.74 -2.12
N ASN A 18 -29.79 -14.76 -1.22
CA ASN A 18 -29.96 -13.33 -1.51
C ASN A 18 -28.63 -12.58 -1.76
N ILE A 19 -27.49 -13.26 -1.71
CA ILE A 19 -26.16 -12.61 -1.65
C ILE A 19 -25.90 -11.65 -2.82
N LYS A 20 -26.39 -11.98 -4.03
CA LYS A 20 -26.26 -11.11 -5.21
C LYS A 20 -26.98 -9.78 -5.01
N ALA A 21 -28.23 -9.82 -4.54
CA ALA A 21 -29.03 -8.63 -4.31
C ALA A 21 -28.44 -7.79 -3.18
N ILE A 22 -27.99 -8.44 -2.11
CA ILE A 22 -27.33 -7.80 -0.96
C ILE A 22 -26.06 -7.06 -1.41
N ILE A 23 -25.19 -7.68 -2.21
CA ILE A 23 -23.95 -7.06 -2.69
C ILE A 23 -24.23 -5.87 -3.62
N LEU A 24 -25.21 -5.99 -4.53
CA LEU A 24 -25.59 -4.89 -5.41
C LEU A 24 -26.18 -3.70 -4.64
N GLU A 25 -27.00 -3.99 -3.63
CA GLU A 25 -27.51 -2.95 -2.73
C GLU A 25 -26.38 -2.30 -1.93
N PHE A 26 -25.47 -3.09 -1.37
CA PHE A 26 -24.31 -2.55 -0.66
C PHE A 26 -23.46 -1.67 -1.59
N ARG A 27 -23.22 -2.11 -2.83
CA ARG A 27 -22.47 -1.33 -3.82
C ARG A 27 -23.13 0.02 -4.11
N SER A 28 -24.46 0.08 -4.23
CA SER A 28 -25.16 1.35 -4.50
C SER A 28 -25.04 2.33 -3.34
N ARG A 29 -24.93 1.86 -2.09
CA ARG A 29 -24.62 2.73 -0.93
C ARG A 29 -23.25 3.38 -1.04
N LEU A 30 -22.27 2.67 -1.60
CA LEU A 30 -20.91 3.17 -1.77
C LEU A 30 -20.74 4.18 -2.92
N ASP A 31 -21.77 4.33 -3.78
CA ASP A 31 -21.81 5.36 -4.82
C ASP A 31 -22.00 6.77 -4.24
N ASP A 32 -22.59 6.89 -3.05
CA ASP A 32 -22.65 8.16 -2.32
C ASP A 32 -21.38 8.34 -1.46
N PRO A 33 -20.50 9.32 -1.77
CA PRO A 33 -19.29 9.56 -1.00
C PRO A 33 -19.53 9.82 0.49
N LYS A 34 -20.68 10.42 0.86
CA LYS A 34 -21.03 10.70 2.25
C LYS A 34 -21.39 9.43 3.02
N GLN A 35 -21.87 8.41 2.32
CA GLN A 35 -22.26 7.15 2.93
C GLN A 35 -21.13 6.12 2.90
N ARG A 36 -20.16 6.23 1.98
CA ARG A 36 -19.09 5.24 1.80
C ARG A 36 -18.37 4.85 3.11
N GLN A 37 -18.19 5.80 4.03
CA GLN A 37 -17.54 5.58 5.33
C GLN A 37 -18.50 5.79 6.51
N SER A 38 -19.81 5.72 6.30
CA SER A 38 -20.77 5.80 7.40
C SER A 38 -20.59 4.61 8.35
N PRO A 39 -20.80 4.79 9.67
CA PRO A 39 -20.72 3.69 10.64
C PRO A 39 -21.59 2.48 10.25
N GLU A 40 -22.79 2.73 9.73
CA GLU A 40 -23.70 1.68 9.26
C GLU A 40 -23.11 0.86 8.10
N ASN A 41 -22.49 1.51 7.11
CA ASN A 41 -21.91 0.79 5.98
C ASN A 41 -20.65 0.01 6.37
N VAL A 42 -19.89 0.50 7.35
CA VAL A 42 -18.78 -0.26 7.95
C VAL A 42 -19.32 -1.51 8.67
N GLU A 43 -20.41 -1.38 9.43
CA GLU A 43 -21.03 -2.51 10.11
C GLU A 43 -21.58 -3.56 9.14
N ILE A 44 -22.30 -3.12 8.10
CA ILE A 44 -22.77 -4.00 7.02
C ILE A 44 -21.58 -4.71 6.37
N GLN A 45 -20.52 -3.99 6.02
CA GLN A 45 -19.34 -4.59 5.42
C GLN A 45 -18.71 -5.66 6.32
N ASN A 46 -18.53 -5.37 7.59
CA ASN A 46 -17.97 -6.32 8.55
C ASN A 46 -18.84 -7.58 8.65
N LEU A 47 -20.17 -7.42 8.63
CA LEU A 47 -21.10 -8.55 8.60
C LEU A 47 -20.93 -9.36 7.31
N LEU A 48 -20.93 -8.72 6.13
CA LEU A 48 -20.70 -9.39 4.84
C LEU A 48 -19.39 -10.17 4.84
N VAL A 49 -18.30 -9.57 5.34
CA VAL A 49 -16.98 -10.21 5.47
C VAL A 49 -17.04 -11.42 6.40
N SER A 50 -17.68 -11.30 7.56
CA SER A 50 -17.77 -12.38 8.55
C SER A 50 -18.53 -13.59 8.02
N ARG A 51 -19.62 -13.36 7.28
CA ARG A 51 -20.52 -14.39 6.75
C ARG A 51 -20.05 -14.96 5.41
N ALA A 52 -19.15 -14.28 4.69
CA ALA A 52 -18.65 -14.73 3.39
C ALA A 52 -18.02 -16.13 3.45
N ALA A 53 -17.42 -16.51 4.57
CA ALA A 53 -16.81 -17.84 4.74
C ALA A 53 -17.83 -18.98 4.96
N GLU A 54 -19.12 -18.68 5.15
CA GLU A 54 -20.17 -19.70 5.33
C GLU A 54 -20.28 -20.59 4.08
N PRO A 55 -20.35 -21.93 4.20
CA PRO A 55 -20.34 -22.84 3.05
C PRO A 55 -21.42 -22.55 1.99
N ALA A 56 -22.64 -22.18 2.43
CA ALA A 56 -23.73 -21.80 1.54
C ALA A 56 -23.38 -20.55 0.72
N VAL A 57 -22.79 -19.54 1.38
CA VAL A 57 -22.40 -18.28 0.75
C VAL A 57 -21.25 -18.48 -0.24
N VAL A 58 -20.24 -19.27 0.14
CA VAL A 58 -19.14 -19.66 -0.77
C VAL A 58 -19.69 -20.34 -2.02
N THR A 59 -20.68 -21.23 -1.85
CA THR A 59 -21.32 -21.96 -2.96
C THR A 59 -22.01 -21.00 -3.93
N ASP A 60 -22.76 -20.03 -3.44
CA ASP A 60 -23.52 -19.07 -4.27
C ASP A 60 -22.65 -17.97 -4.89
N ILE A 61 -21.54 -17.60 -4.24
CA ILE A 61 -20.58 -16.64 -4.78
C ILE A 61 -19.66 -17.28 -5.83
N THR A 62 -19.40 -18.59 -5.75
CA THR A 62 -18.47 -19.30 -6.66
C THR A 62 -18.77 -19.06 -8.14
N PRO A 63 -20.01 -19.20 -8.66
CA PRO A 63 -20.31 -18.93 -10.06
C PRO A 63 -20.01 -17.48 -10.47
N ILE A 64 -20.18 -16.51 -9.55
CA ILE A 64 -19.91 -15.10 -9.80
C ILE A 64 -18.40 -14.87 -9.93
N LEU A 65 -17.59 -15.43 -9.02
CA LEU A 65 -16.15 -15.22 -9.04
C LEU A 65 -15.45 -15.94 -10.18
N THR A 66 -16.01 -17.06 -10.65
CA THR A 66 -15.43 -17.91 -11.71
C THR A 66 -15.92 -17.58 -13.11
N SER A 67 -16.95 -16.74 -13.27
CA SER A 67 -17.45 -16.34 -14.57
C SER A 67 -16.50 -15.37 -15.28
N ILE A 68 -16.34 -15.53 -16.59
CA ILE A 68 -15.67 -14.55 -17.45
C ILE A 68 -16.74 -13.59 -17.97
N PRO A 69 -16.81 -12.33 -17.47
CA PRO A 69 -17.84 -11.39 -17.93
C PRO A 69 -17.68 -11.10 -19.42
N THR A 70 -18.81 -11.02 -20.13
CA THR A 70 -18.83 -10.51 -21.50
C THR A 70 -18.67 -8.99 -21.50
N LYS A 71 -18.36 -8.39 -22.66
CA LYS A 71 -18.09 -6.94 -22.80
C LYS A 71 -19.23 -6.05 -22.26
N ASP A 72 -20.47 -6.53 -22.28
CA ASP A 72 -21.65 -5.79 -21.86
C ASP A 72 -22.19 -6.24 -20.49
N ASP A 73 -21.54 -7.20 -19.82
CA ASP A 73 -21.98 -7.73 -18.53
C ASP A 73 -21.46 -6.90 -17.35
N ARG A 74 -21.97 -5.67 -17.28
CA ARG A 74 -21.62 -4.71 -16.21
C ARG A 74 -22.04 -5.19 -14.82
N VAL A 75 -23.10 -6.00 -14.74
CA VAL A 75 -23.62 -6.49 -13.45
C VAL A 75 -22.65 -7.49 -12.85
N THR A 76 -22.18 -8.47 -13.62
CA THR A 76 -21.17 -9.44 -13.16
C THR A 76 -19.86 -8.74 -12.83
N GLU A 77 -19.40 -7.80 -13.65
CA GLU A 77 -18.18 -7.02 -13.36
C GLU A 77 -18.31 -6.25 -12.03
N THR A 78 -19.45 -5.60 -11.81
CA THR A 78 -19.73 -4.87 -10.56
C THR A 78 -19.74 -5.80 -9.35
N LEU A 79 -20.38 -6.97 -9.46
CA LEU A 79 -20.39 -7.97 -8.40
C LEU A 79 -18.97 -8.47 -8.10
N GLN A 80 -18.18 -8.81 -9.11
CA GLN A 80 -16.81 -9.29 -8.96
C GLN A 80 -15.91 -8.26 -8.27
N GLN A 81 -15.95 -7.01 -8.71
CA GLN A 81 -15.19 -5.92 -8.10
C GLN A 81 -15.62 -5.68 -6.65
N THR A 82 -16.94 -5.69 -6.38
CA THR A 82 -17.46 -5.46 -5.03
C THR A 82 -17.04 -6.61 -4.10
N LEU A 83 -17.19 -7.86 -4.54
CA LEU A 83 -16.73 -9.04 -3.82
C LEU A 83 -15.24 -8.97 -3.52
N PHE A 84 -14.41 -8.61 -4.50
CA PHE A 84 -12.98 -8.53 -4.29
C PHE A 84 -12.60 -7.43 -3.28
N TRP A 85 -12.93 -6.18 -3.58
CA TRP A 85 -12.45 -5.01 -2.82
C TRP A 85 -13.10 -4.87 -1.45
N ASN A 86 -14.37 -5.26 -1.31
CA ASN A 86 -15.13 -5.01 -0.09
C ASN A 86 -15.30 -6.24 0.79
N ILE A 87 -15.07 -7.44 0.26
CA ILE A 87 -15.25 -8.68 1.01
C ILE A 87 -13.92 -9.44 1.07
N LEU A 88 -13.45 -10.02 -0.04
CA LEU A 88 -12.29 -10.92 -0.06
C LEU A 88 -11.01 -10.28 0.48
N VAL A 89 -10.70 -9.04 0.06
CA VAL A 89 -9.53 -8.28 0.54
C VAL A 89 -9.57 -8.03 2.05
N LYS A 90 -10.75 -8.03 2.68
CA LYS A 90 -10.94 -7.75 4.11
C LYS A 90 -11.12 -9.00 4.97
N MET A 91 -11.33 -10.17 4.38
CA MET A 91 -11.44 -11.44 5.10
C MET A 91 -10.13 -11.82 5.76
N SER A 92 -10.17 -12.50 6.91
CA SER A 92 -8.95 -13.08 7.49
C SER A 92 -8.32 -14.10 6.53
N PHE A 93 -7.01 -14.28 6.63
CA PHE A 93 -6.30 -15.24 5.78
C PHE A 93 -6.70 -16.70 6.02
N GLU A 94 -7.27 -16.99 7.20
CA GLU A 94 -7.92 -18.25 7.52
C GLU A 94 -9.25 -18.40 6.78
N GLN A 95 -10.11 -17.37 6.80
CA GLN A 95 -11.38 -17.36 6.06
C GLN A 95 -11.16 -17.50 4.54
N LEU A 96 -10.07 -16.96 4.01
CA LEU A 96 -9.69 -17.11 2.60
C LEU A 96 -9.43 -18.56 2.17
N GLN A 97 -9.17 -19.49 3.11
CA GLN A 97 -8.96 -20.90 2.76
C GLN A 97 -10.20 -21.54 2.14
N SER A 98 -11.40 -21.09 2.52
CA SER A 98 -12.67 -21.53 1.92
C SER A 98 -12.76 -21.25 0.41
N TYR A 99 -11.95 -20.31 -0.09
CA TYR A 99 -11.93 -19.89 -1.50
C TYR A 99 -10.77 -20.48 -2.31
N ARG A 100 -9.96 -21.38 -1.73
CA ARG A 100 -8.75 -21.92 -2.39
C ARG A 100 -9.00 -22.55 -3.76
N SER A 101 -10.07 -23.34 -3.90
CA SER A 101 -10.44 -23.96 -5.18
C SER A 101 -10.85 -22.91 -6.22
N ILE A 102 -11.55 -21.86 -5.80
CA ILE A 102 -12.01 -20.76 -6.63
C ILE A 102 -10.80 -19.96 -7.14
N PHE A 103 -9.88 -19.57 -6.26
CA PHE A 103 -8.67 -18.86 -6.68
C PHE A 103 -7.82 -19.70 -7.64
N LYS A 104 -7.72 -21.02 -7.43
CA LYS A 104 -7.05 -21.90 -8.37
C LYS A 104 -7.75 -21.93 -9.74
N ALA A 105 -9.07 -22.01 -9.76
CA ALA A 105 -9.86 -22.05 -10.98
C ALA A 105 -9.77 -20.74 -11.77
N VAL A 106 -10.01 -19.60 -11.12
CA VAL A 106 -9.94 -18.26 -11.72
C VAL A 106 -8.55 -18.01 -12.32
N ASN A 107 -7.49 -18.35 -11.59
CA ASN A 107 -6.12 -18.16 -12.07
C ASN A 107 -5.71 -19.10 -13.22
N ALA A 108 -6.40 -20.23 -13.40
CA ALA A 108 -6.18 -21.12 -14.54
C ALA A 108 -6.85 -20.61 -15.83
N GLN A 109 -7.73 -19.61 -15.73
CA GLN A 109 -8.40 -18.98 -16.87
C GLN A 109 -7.56 -17.88 -17.53
N ASP A 110 -6.32 -17.64 -17.05
CA ASP A 110 -5.46 -16.63 -17.62
C ASP A 110 -5.08 -16.98 -19.08
N THR A 111 -5.63 -16.21 -20.01
CA THR A 111 -5.49 -16.43 -21.46
C THR A 111 -4.33 -15.63 -22.07
N GLY A 112 -3.57 -14.87 -21.27
CA GLY A 112 -2.47 -14.03 -21.77
C GLY A 112 -2.92 -12.84 -22.63
N VAL A 113 -4.22 -12.54 -22.68
CA VAL A 113 -4.76 -11.41 -23.46
C VAL A 113 -4.92 -10.19 -22.55
N PRO A 114 -4.24 -9.07 -22.85
CA PRO A 114 -4.35 -7.83 -22.09
C PRO A 114 -5.62 -7.09 -22.50
N ASP A 115 -6.76 -7.52 -21.97
CA ASP A 115 -8.02 -6.78 -22.10
C ASP A 115 -8.53 -6.41 -20.70
N ARG A 116 -9.41 -5.40 -20.59
CA ARG A 116 -10.02 -4.88 -19.34
C ARG A 116 -10.62 -5.98 -18.45
N ARG A 117 -10.91 -7.15 -19.04
CA ARG A 117 -11.27 -8.42 -18.40
C ARG A 117 -10.24 -8.91 -17.36
N GLY A 118 -9.03 -8.36 -17.37
CA GLY A 118 -7.89 -8.77 -16.55
C GLY A 118 -7.79 -8.13 -15.16
N SER A 119 -8.58 -7.12 -14.78
CA SER A 119 -8.45 -6.49 -13.45
C SER A 119 -8.89 -7.44 -12.33
N HIS A 120 -10.06 -8.08 -12.45
CA HIS A 120 -10.53 -9.11 -11.51
C HIS A 120 -9.56 -10.30 -11.46
N LEU A 121 -9.11 -10.79 -12.62
CA LEU A 121 -8.15 -11.89 -12.69
C LEU A 121 -6.81 -11.54 -12.03
N ARG A 122 -6.27 -10.34 -12.30
CA ARG A 122 -5.03 -9.83 -11.69
C ARG A 122 -5.17 -9.72 -10.17
N ASN A 123 -6.28 -9.16 -9.71
CA ASN A 123 -6.60 -9.01 -8.30
C ASN A 123 -6.72 -10.37 -7.58
N MET A 124 -7.37 -11.35 -8.19
CA MET A 124 -7.52 -12.71 -7.65
C MET A 124 -6.20 -13.49 -7.63
N LYS A 125 -5.19 -13.12 -8.44
CA LYS A 125 -3.83 -13.69 -8.33
C LYS A 125 -3.17 -13.29 -7.01
N LEU A 126 -3.37 -12.06 -6.55
CA LEU A 126 -2.78 -11.56 -5.30
C LEU A 126 -3.21 -12.40 -4.10
N LEU A 127 -4.47 -12.85 -4.05
CA LEU A 127 -4.98 -13.67 -2.95
C LEU A 127 -4.53 -15.15 -3.00
N LYS A 128 -4.08 -15.63 -4.18
CA LYS A 128 -3.71 -17.04 -4.37
C LYS A 128 -2.53 -17.44 -3.48
N CYS A 129 -1.53 -16.57 -3.31
CA CYS A 129 -0.32 -16.90 -2.57
C CYS A 129 -0.63 -17.28 -1.11
N PHE A 130 -1.64 -16.67 -0.49
CA PHE A 130 -2.09 -16.96 0.87
C PHE A 130 -2.83 -18.29 1.02
N THR A 131 -3.27 -18.90 -0.07
CA THR A 131 -3.85 -20.26 -0.03
C THR A 131 -2.80 -21.37 -0.06
N LEU A 132 -1.57 -21.04 -0.47
CA LEU A 132 -0.44 -21.96 -0.43
C LEU A 132 0.33 -21.80 0.88
N ASN A 133 0.56 -20.55 1.28
CA ASN A 133 1.19 -20.22 2.54
C ASN A 133 0.41 -19.07 3.21
N PRO A 134 -0.47 -19.38 4.17
CA PRO A 134 -1.21 -18.37 4.90
C PRO A 134 -0.34 -17.42 5.70
N GLN A 135 0.97 -17.64 5.84
CA GLN A 135 1.92 -16.79 6.57
C GLN A 135 2.87 -15.98 5.66
N SER A 136 2.73 -16.06 4.33
CA SER A 136 3.53 -15.25 3.39
C SER A 136 3.46 -13.75 3.67
N ILE A 137 4.58 -13.03 3.55
CA ILE A 137 4.56 -11.57 3.52
C ILE A 137 4.57 -11.14 2.05
N TRP A 138 3.76 -10.13 1.70
CA TRP A 138 3.63 -9.64 0.34
C TRP A 138 3.94 -8.15 0.31
N VAL A 139 4.82 -7.74 -0.59
CA VAL A 139 5.07 -6.33 -0.88
C VAL A 139 4.23 -5.94 -2.08
N PRO A 140 3.65 -4.74 -2.15
CA PRO A 140 2.89 -4.33 -3.33
C PRO A 140 3.69 -4.52 -4.63
N GLU A 141 3.09 -5.17 -5.63
CA GLU A 141 3.70 -5.38 -6.95
C GLU A 141 3.03 -4.53 -8.06
N THR A 142 1.86 -3.95 -7.76
CA THR A 142 1.09 -3.14 -8.72
C THR A 142 0.52 -1.90 -8.05
N ASP A 143 0.31 -0.85 -8.83
CA ASP A 143 -0.33 0.43 -8.47
C ASP A 143 -1.71 0.32 -7.80
N CYS A 144 -2.36 -0.84 -7.94
CA CYS A 144 -3.66 -1.16 -7.36
C CYS A 144 -3.62 -2.42 -6.48
N ASP A 145 -2.52 -2.69 -5.76
CA ASP A 145 -2.40 -3.86 -4.88
C ASP A 145 -2.93 -3.58 -3.46
N PRO A 146 -4.13 -4.08 -3.08
CA PRO A 146 -4.66 -3.87 -1.73
C PRO A 146 -4.09 -4.82 -0.68
N ILE A 147 -3.31 -5.81 -1.08
CA ILE A 147 -2.90 -6.90 -0.21
C ILE A 147 -1.54 -6.63 0.41
N GLY A 148 -0.63 -6.00 -0.33
CA GLY A 148 0.72 -5.71 0.16
C GLY A 148 0.71 -4.90 1.46
N GLY A 149 0.05 -3.73 1.45
CA GLY A 149 -0.08 -2.88 2.64
C GLY A 149 -0.69 -3.61 3.83
N ARG A 150 -1.73 -4.41 3.60
CA ARG A 150 -2.39 -5.22 4.64
C ARG A 150 -1.46 -6.26 5.25
N THR A 151 -0.74 -7.03 4.43
CA THR A 151 0.10 -8.13 4.95
C THR A 151 1.29 -7.62 5.76
N LEU A 152 1.91 -6.53 5.30
CA LEU A 152 2.97 -5.82 6.03
C LEU A 152 2.44 -5.27 7.37
N SER A 153 1.17 -4.87 7.44
CA SER A 153 0.54 -4.44 8.70
C SER A 153 0.38 -5.58 9.69
N GLU A 154 -0.20 -6.69 9.23
CA GLU A 154 -0.67 -7.77 10.09
C GLU A 154 0.45 -8.71 10.54
N ARG A 155 1.60 -8.73 9.85
CA ARG A 155 2.63 -9.77 10.04
C ARG A 155 4.03 -9.25 10.35
N VAL A 156 4.29 -7.97 10.05
CA VAL A 156 5.58 -7.35 10.29
C VAL A 156 5.45 -6.42 11.50
N HIS A 157 6.13 -6.82 12.58
CA HIS A 157 6.03 -6.17 13.88
C HIS A 157 7.36 -5.64 14.40
N THR A 158 8.47 -6.00 13.74
CA THR A 158 9.82 -5.58 14.13
C THR A 158 10.56 -5.02 12.92
N ALA A 159 11.59 -4.20 13.20
CA ALA A 159 12.40 -3.59 12.16
C ALA A 159 13.18 -4.64 11.37
N GLU A 160 13.67 -5.70 12.03
CA GLU A 160 14.40 -6.82 11.43
C GLU A 160 13.52 -7.59 10.44
N GLN A 161 12.23 -7.79 10.76
CA GLN A 161 11.28 -8.41 9.86
C GLN A 161 10.94 -7.52 8.66
N MET A 162 10.93 -6.18 8.84
CA MET A 162 10.60 -5.24 7.77
C MET A 162 11.76 -5.03 6.81
N ARG A 163 13.01 -5.02 7.30
CA ARG A 163 14.21 -4.66 6.55
C ARG A 163 14.32 -5.31 5.15
N PRO A 164 14.04 -6.61 4.96
CA PRO A 164 14.15 -7.26 3.64
C PRO A 164 13.22 -6.65 2.58
N TYR A 165 12.11 -6.01 2.98
CA TYR A 165 11.07 -5.50 2.10
C TYR A 165 11.20 -3.99 1.81
N MET A 166 11.98 -3.26 2.62
CA MET A 166 12.03 -1.80 2.56
C MET A 166 12.51 -1.27 1.21
N ARG A 167 13.48 -1.93 0.56
CA ARG A 167 13.97 -1.52 -0.77
C ARG A 167 12.86 -1.60 -1.84
N GLU A 168 12.08 -2.68 -1.84
CA GLU A 168 10.93 -2.83 -2.74
C GLU A 168 9.81 -1.83 -2.41
N MET A 169 9.68 -1.43 -1.15
CA MET A 169 8.75 -0.37 -0.77
C MET A 169 9.20 1.01 -1.25
N TYR A 170 10.49 1.31 -1.12
CA TYR A 170 11.06 2.55 -1.66
C TYR A 170 10.90 2.62 -3.17
N PHE A 171 10.97 1.52 -3.92
CA PHE A 171 10.73 1.51 -5.37
C PHE A 171 9.45 2.23 -5.78
N TRP A 172 8.38 2.17 -4.97
CA TRP A 172 7.12 2.87 -5.23
C TRP A 172 7.21 4.40 -5.18
N PHE A 173 8.34 4.98 -4.77
CA PHE A 173 8.56 6.43 -4.76
C PHE A 173 8.94 7.00 -6.13
N HIS A 174 9.19 6.15 -7.13
CA HIS A 174 9.40 6.59 -8.51
C HIS A 174 8.13 7.17 -9.14
N ASP A 175 6.95 6.79 -8.66
CA ASP A 175 5.68 7.19 -9.25
C ASP A 175 4.78 7.83 -8.19
N ARG A 176 4.85 9.17 -8.10
CA ARG A 176 4.06 10.00 -7.18
C ARG A 176 2.59 10.12 -7.58
N ASN A 177 2.13 9.48 -8.66
CA ASN A 177 0.76 9.62 -9.17
C ASN A 177 -0.28 8.89 -8.30
N ASP A 178 -0.48 9.30 -7.05
CA ASP A 178 -1.58 8.89 -6.15
C ASP A 178 -1.91 7.38 -6.17
N HIS A 179 -0.89 6.53 -6.34
CA HIS A 179 -1.08 5.09 -6.41
C HIS A 179 -1.27 4.50 -5.02
N LEU A 180 -2.13 3.48 -4.90
CA LEU A 180 -2.47 2.84 -3.62
C LEU A 180 -1.24 2.43 -2.79
N PRO A 181 -0.17 1.85 -3.39
CA PRO A 181 1.03 1.49 -2.66
C PRO A 181 1.82 2.67 -2.10
N TYR A 182 1.80 3.85 -2.72
CA TYR A 182 2.72 4.94 -2.36
C TYR A 182 2.49 5.39 -0.91
N GLU A 183 1.28 5.83 -0.57
CA GLU A 183 0.95 6.26 0.80
C GLU A 183 1.10 5.12 1.82
N ASP A 184 0.69 3.91 1.45
CA ASP A 184 0.78 2.76 2.34
C ASP A 184 2.24 2.39 2.62
N CYS A 185 3.11 2.41 1.62
CA CYS A 185 4.55 2.20 1.78
C CYS A 185 5.16 3.23 2.73
N GLN A 186 4.82 4.52 2.58
CA GLN A 186 5.27 5.57 3.50
C GLN A 186 4.84 5.27 4.95
N LYS A 187 3.56 4.98 5.18
CA LYS A 187 3.03 4.65 6.51
C LYS A 187 3.72 3.43 7.13
N ARG A 188 4.08 2.43 6.32
CA ARG A 188 4.76 1.21 6.80
C ARG A 188 6.24 1.42 7.06
N LEU A 189 6.94 2.18 6.23
CA LEU A 189 8.35 2.55 6.46
C LEU A 189 8.49 3.39 7.73
N ALA A 190 7.61 4.37 7.93
CA ALA A 190 7.62 5.28 9.08
C ALA A 190 7.44 4.56 10.44
N ARG A 191 6.91 3.32 10.46
CA ARG A 191 6.81 2.52 11.69
C ARG A 191 8.16 2.09 12.26
N PHE A 192 9.21 2.07 11.45
CA PHE A 192 10.55 1.61 11.83
C PHE A 192 11.61 2.62 11.36
N PRO A 193 11.62 3.84 11.94
CA PRO A 193 12.29 5.00 11.36
C PRO A 193 13.82 4.81 11.23
N GLU A 194 14.48 4.27 12.24
CA GLU A 194 15.93 4.00 12.21
C GLU A 194 16.33 3.08 11.05
N THR A 195 15.60 1.98 10.87
CA THR A 195 15.89 1.02 9.80
C THR A 195 15.49 1.57 8.44
N ALA A 196 14.39 2.34 8.36
CA ALA A 196 13.98 3.01 7.14
C ALA A 196 15.04 4.01 6.67
N ILE A 197 15.54 4.89 7.56
CA ILE A 197 16.61 5.84 7.25
C ILE A 197 17.89 5.12 6.84
N ALA A 198 18.29 4.06 7.56
CA ALA A 198 19.48 3.31 7.19
C ALA A 198 19.37 2.70 5.78
N VAL A 199 18.21 2.15 5.41
CA VAL A 199 17.97 1.61 4.06
C VAL A 199 17.89 2.73 3.01
N ALA A 200 17.31 3.89 3.35
CA ALA A 200 17.30 5.05 2.48
C ALA A 200 18.71 5.55 2.16
N ALA A 201 19.57 5.64 3.19
CA ALA A 201 20.99 5.98 3.03
C ALA A 201 21.69 4.98 2.11
N ASP A 202 21.49 3.67 2.32
CA ASP A 202 22.06 2.61 1.47
C ASP A 202 21.63 2.78 -0.02
N ILE A 203 20.38 3.15 -0.28
CA ILE A 203 19.86 3.37 -1.64
C ILE A 203 20.51 4.61 -2.28
N ILE A 204 20.58 5.72 -1.55
CA ILE A 204 21.20 6.96 -2.03
C ILE A 204 22.68 6.72 -2.34
N ASP A 205 23.41 6.08 -1.43
CA ASP A 205 24.84 5.79 -1.58
C ASP A 205 25.12 4.87 -2.79
N GLU A 206 24.30 3.83 -2.99
CA GLU A 206 24.41 2.93 -4.14
C GLU A 206 24.17 3.66 -5.46
N MET A 207 23.13 4.49 -5.54
CA MET A 207 22.80 5.25 -6.74
C MET A 207 23.78 6.40 -7.00
N ALA A 208 24.45 6.89 -5.96
CA ALA A 208 25.50 7.90 -6.02
C ALA A 208 26.84 7.39 -6.58
N MET A 209 27.04 6.07 -6.71
CA MET A 209 28.31 5.50 -7.20
C MET A 209 28.59 5.79 -8.67
N ASP A 210 27.55 6.04 -9.48
CA ASP A 210 27.65 6.37 -10.90
C ASP A 210 26.87 7.63 -11.21
N LYS A 211 27.55 8.66 -11.73
CA LYS A 211 26.91 9.93 -12.12
C LYS A 211 25.77 9.71 -13.11
N ALA A 212 25.91 8.80 -14.09
CA ALA A 212 24.85 8.56 -15.08
C ALA A 212 23.60 7.94 -14.44
N HIS A 213 23.79 6.99 -13.52
CA HIS A 213 22.71 6.38 -12.76
C HIS A 213 22.04 7.39 -11.81
N LEU A 214 22.83 8.23 -11.15
CA LEU A 214 22.34 9.30 -10.29
C LEU A 214 21.43 10.26 -11.07
N TRP A 215 21.89 10.78 -12.21
CA TRP A 215 21.13 11.74 -13.02
C TRP A 215 19.75 11.22 -13.44
N GLY A 216 19.67 9.93 -13.81
CA GLY A 216 18.40 9.31 -14.19
C GLY A 216 17.42 9.08 -13.05
N ASN A 217 17.86 9.19 -11.79
CA ASN A 217 17.08 8.83 -10.60
C ASN A 217 16.94 9.98 -9.59
N ILE A 218 17.29 11.22 -9.96
CA ILE A 218 17.27 12.33 -9.01
C ILE A 218 15.89 12.55 -8.38
N GLU A 219 14.81 12.57 -9.16
CA GLU A 219 13.46 12.81 -8.65
C GLU A 219 13.06 11.74 -7.63
N TYR A 220 13.47 10.50 -7.89
CA TYR A 220 13.29 9.37 -6.99
C TYR A 220 14.05 9.57 -5.67
N LEU A 221 15.33 9.91 -5.74
CA LEU A 221 16.17 10.15 -4.55
C LEU A 221 15.67 11.33 -3.71
N VAL A 222 15.24 12.42 -4.37
CA VAL A 222 14.60 13.57 -3.70
C VAL A 222 13.31 13.14 -3.01
N THR A 223 12.54 12.22 -3.60
CA THR A 223 11.33 11.69 -2.97
C THR A 223 11.64 10.85 -1.73
N ILE A 224 12.76 10.11 -1.72
CA ILE A 224 13.24 9.42 -0.51
C ILE A 224 13.57 10.41 0.61
N VAL A 225 14.31 11.48 0.30
CA VAL A 225 14.67 12.52 1.29
C VAL A 225 13.41 13.20 1.84
N ASN A 226 12.46 13.57 0.96
CA ASN A 226 11.18 14.17 1.35
C ASN A 226 10.33 13.26 2.24
N PHE A 227 10.40 11.94 2.05
CA PHE A 227 9.74 11.01 2.96
C PHE A 227 10.32 11.10 4.38
N VAL A 228 11.66 11.15 4.51
CA VAL A 228 12.30 11.25 5.83
C VAL A 228 11.89 12.54 6.52
N SER A 229 11.95 13.69 5.82
CA SER A 229 11.54 14.98 6.40
C SER A 229 10.06 15.01 6.80
N SER A 230 9.18 14.39 6.01
CA SER A 230 7.73 14.46 6.24
C SER A 230 7.21 13.49 7.30
N TYR A 231 7.89 12.36 7.52
CA TYR A 231 7.34 11.23 8.30
C TYR A 231 8.20 10.79 9.48
N ILE A 232 9.45 11.25 9.60
CA ILE A 232 10.35 10.84 10.67
C ILE A 232 10.73 12.07 11.50
N PRO A 233 10.51 12.07 12.83
CA PRO A 233 10.91 13.19 13.68
C PRO A 233 12.40 13.49 13.54
N VAL A 234 12.75 14.78 13.51
CA VAL A 234 14.14 15.25 13.55
C VAL A 234 14.80 14.77 14.84
N GLY A 235 16.02 14.26 14.74
CA GLY A 235 16.76 13.71 15.87
C GLY A 235 18.03 12.98 15.45
N GLU A 236 18.72 12.35 16.40
CA GLU A 236 19.99 11.65 16.19
C GLU A 236 19.93 10.65 15.02
N ILE A 237 18.79 9.98 14.82
CA ILE A 237 18.60 8.99 13.76
C ILE A 237 18.76 9.57 12.34
N TRP A 238 18.53 10.88 12.15
CA TRP A 238 18.75 11.54 10.86
C TRP A 238 20.23 11.55 10.46
N MET A 239 21.14 11.50 11.43
CA MET A 239 22.59 11.47 11.21
C MET A 239 23.05 10.29 10.36
N LEU A 240 22.28 9.18 10.36
CA LEU A 240 22.54 8.02 9.53
C LEU A 240 22.57 8.33 8.03
N MET A 241 21.84 9.36 7.59
CA MET A 241 21.73 9.74 6.17
C MET A 241 22.45 11.04 5.82
N ARG A 242 23.02 11.76 6.81
CA ARG A 242 23.63 13.09 6.61
C ARG A 242 24.63 13.12 5.45
N LYS A 243 25.60 12.19 5.45
CA LYS A 243 26.63 12.13 4.40
C LYS A 243 26.04 11.87 3.00
N SER A 244 25.04 11.01 2.92
CA SER A 244 24.35 10.67 1.67
C SER A 244 23.59 11.88 1.12
N VAL A 245 22.89 12.63 1.99
CA VAL A 245 22.18 13.87 1.61
C VAL A 245 23.15 14.98 1.22
N GLU A 246 24.22 15.21 1.97
CA GLU A 246 25.26 16.20 1.63
C GLU A 246 25.89 15.92 0.27
N PHE A 247 26.16 14.64 -0.02
CA PHE A 247 26.66 14.22 -1.32
C PHE A 247 25.65 14.53 -2.43
N LEU A 248 24.40 14.13 -2.25
CA LEU A 248 23.31 14.38 -3.21
C LEU A 248 23.18 15.89 -3.48
N ALA A 249 23.10 16.71 -2.43
CA ALA A 249 23.01 18.17 -2.52
C ALA A 249 24.20 18.80 -3.25
N ARG A 250 25.42 18.29 -3.06
CA ARG A 250 26.59 18.75 -3.82
C ARG A 250 26.45 18.44 -5.31
N VAL A 251 26.08 17.21 -5.66
CA VAL A 251 25.97 16.79 -7.07
C VAL A 251 24.85 17.56 -7.76
N LEU A 252 23.70 17.71 -7.11
CA LEU A 252 22.60 18.51 -7.60
C LEU A 252 22.99 19.96 -7.92
N ARG A 253 23.76 20.61 -7.03
CA ARG A 253 24.30 21.96 -7.27
C ARG A 253 25.29 22.02 -8.44
N GLU A 254 26.05 20.96 -8.70
CA GLU A 254 26.90 20.86 -9.89
C GLU A 254 26.05 20.78 -11.17
N ALA A 255 24.98 19.98 -11.17
CA ALA A 255 24.06 19.83 -12.31
C ALA A 255 23.46 21.17 -12.76
N VAL A 256 22.96 21.94 -11.78
CA VAL A 256 22.35 23.25 -12.03
C VAL A 256 23.37 24.22 -12.64
N LYS A 257 24.61 24.21 -12.14
CA LYS A 257 25.71 25.01 -12.72
C LYS A 257 26.06 24.61 -14.15
N GLU A 258 25.91 23.33 -14.48
CA GLU A 258 26.16 22.78 -15.82
C GLU A 258 24.96 22.97 -16.78
N GLY A 259 23.85 23.56 -16.32
CA GLY A 259 22.66 23.83 -17.12
C GLY A 259 21.87 22.56 -17.47
N ILE A 260 22.02 21.51 -16.68
CA ILE A 260 21.21 20.28 -16.81
C ILE A 260 19.80 20.63 -16.32
N ASP A 261 18.81 20.45 -17.20
CA ASP A 261 17.39 20.59 -16.87
C ASP A 261 16.98 19.42 -15.97
N VAL A 262 17.18 19.60 -14.68
CA VAL A 262 16.66 18.69 -13.68
C VAL A 262 15.23 19.16 -13.42
N VAL A 263 14.22 18.35 -13.72
CA VAL A 263 12.80 18.60 -13.36
C VAL A 263 12.61 18.37 -11.86
N VAL A 264 13.51 18.93 -11.07
CA VAL A 264 13.41 19.07 -9.64
C VAL A 264 13.02 20.51 -9.45
N ASN A 265 11.83 20.72 -8.88
CA ASN A 265 11.37 22.05 -8.49
C ASN A 265 12.53 22.79 -7.82
N GLU A 266 12.86 24.02 -8.22
CA GLU A 266 14.02 24.77 -7.70
C GLU A 266 14.03 24.83 -6.16
N ASP A 267 12.85 24.74 -5.55
CA ASP A 267 12.64 24.61 -4.10
C ASP A 267 13.34 23.38 -3.49
N CYS A 268 13.28 22.21 -4.14
CA CYS A 268 13.94 20.98 -3.67
C CYS A 268 15.48 21.04 -3.74
N LEU A 269 16.04 22.01 -4.47
CA LEU A 269 17.49 22.21 -4.68
C LEU A 269 18.07 23.31 -3.80
N ASN A 270 17.30 24.38 -3.60
CA ASN A 270 17.70 25.53 -2.79
C ASN A 270 17.48 25.28 -1.30
N ASP A 271 16.48 24.48 -0.96
CA ASP A 271 16.13 24.13 0.39
C ASP A 271 16.29 22.62 0.57
N CYS A 272 17.54 22.18 0.78
CA CYS A 272 17.72 21.02 1.66
C CYS A 272 17.31 21.46 3.07
N GLU A 273 16.04 21.83 3.26
CA GLU A 273 15.37 22.11 4.54
C GLU A 273 15.80 21.04 5.55
N TRP A 274 15.91 19.79 5.11
CA TRP A 274 16.45 18.68 5.88
C TRP A 274 17.83 18.95 6.53
N LEU A 275 18.82 19.47 5.78
CA LEU A 275 20.16 19.75 6.34
C LEU A 275 20.11 20.95 7.30
N SER A 276 19.31 21.96 6.98
CA SER A 276 19.12 23.12 7.84
C SER A 276 18.41 22.76 9.15
N GLU A 277 17.33 21.98 9.08
CA GLU A 277 16.58 21.45 10.23
C GLU A 277 17.46 20.57 11.12
N LEU A 278 18.32 19.73 10.51
CA LEU A 278 19.27 18.91 11.26
C LEU A 278 20.33 19.76 11.97
N ASP A 279 20.91 20.75 11.27
CA ASP A 279 21.89 21.67 11.84
C ASP A 279 21.30 22.61 12.92
N GLU A 280 19.99 22.87 12.89
CA GLU A 280 19.26 23.58 13.95
C GLU A 280 19.04 22.67 15.16
N TRP A 281 18.57 21.45 14.94
CA TRP A 281 18.39 20.46 16.01
C TRP A 281 19.70 20.15 16.77
N GLU A 282 20.83 19.97 16.04
CA GLU A 282 22.14 19.74 16.67
C GLU A 282 22.56 20.88 17.62
N LYS A 283 22.18 22.13 17.32
CA LYS A 283 22.49 23.28 18.18
C LYS A 283 21.61 23.29 19.41
N ASP A 284 20.31 23.09 19.23
CA ASP A 284 19.35 23.08 20.33
C ASP A 284 19.67 21.98 21.36
N ASP A 285 20.05 20.79 20.89
CA ASP A 285 20.46 19.65 21.72
C ASP A 285 21.72 19.97 22.55
N SER A 286 22.73 20.59 21.91
CA SER A 286 23.96 21.00 22.60
C SER A 286 23.73 22.09 23.66
N GLU A 287 22.79 23.01 23.42
CA GLU A 287 22.43 24.06 24.39
C GLU A 287 21.59 23.52 25.56
N GLU A 288 20.88 22.39 25.38
CA GLU A 288 20.13 21.72 26.44
C GLU A 288 21.06 20.92 27.36
N GLU A 289 22.01 20.17 26.80
CA GLU A 289 23.04 19.46 27.57
C GLU A 289 23.88 20.43 28.44
N GLU A 290 24.30 21.57 27.89
CA GLU A 290 25.04 22.60 28.63
C GLU A 290 24.24 23.19 29.82
N ARG A 291 22.91 23.30 29.70
CA ARG A 291 22.05 23.79 30.80
C ARG A 291 21.86 22.73 31.89
N GLU A 292 21.75 21.46 31.53
CA GLU A 292 21.63 20.37 32.50
C GLU A 292 22.92 20.15 33.30
N GLU A 293 24.09 20.44 32.73
CA GLU A 293 25.37 20.37 33.45
C GLU A 293 25.59 21.54 34.44
N GLU A 294 24.86 22.66 34.28
CA GLU A 294 24.95 23.85 35.14
C GLU A 294 23.99 23.84 36.35
N GLU A 295 23.01 22.93 36.41
CA GLU A 295 22.04 22.76 37.51
C GLU A 295 22.47 21.75 38.61
#